data_AF-A0A6F8LB80-F1
#
_entry.id   AF-A0A6F8LB80-F1
#
_cell.length_a   1.000
_cell.length_b   1.000
_cell.length_c   1.000
_cell.angle_alpha   90.00
_cell.angle_beta   90.00
_cell.angle_gamma   90.00
#
_symmetry.space_group_name_H-M   'P 1'
#
loop_
_entity.id
_entity.type
_entity.pdbx_description
1 polymer ?
#
loop_
_entity_poly.entity_id
_entity_poly.type
_entity_poly.pdbx_seq_one_letter_code
_entity_poly.pdbx_strand_id
1 'polypeptide(L)'
;LTFFTLGTSKSPFKRFVLQGGTQQASCVVRATVAPISQETPTQSSSDSRQNSSEPSKPKRVMVIGGDGYCGWATALHLSNKGYEVAIVDSLIRRLFDQQLGLDSLTPIASIHNRLRCWRSVTGKTIELYIGDICDFEFLSETFKSFEPDAVVHFGEQRSAPYSMIDRNRAVFTQHNNVIGTLNVLFAIKE
;
A
#
# COMPACT_ATOMS: atom_id res chain seq x y z
N LEU A 1 -32.46 -10.63 50.76
CA LEU A 1 -33.67 -11.48 50.66
C LEU A 1 -34.77 -10.68 49.97
N THR A 2 -34.77 -10.69 48.64
CA THR A 2 -35.95 -10.38 47.83
C THR A 2 -35.78 -11.13 46.51
N PHE A 3 -36.54 -12.21 46.38
CA PHE A 3 -36.63 -13.04 45.19
C PHE A 3 -37.52 -12.36 44.16
N PHE A 4 -37.14 -12.37 42.88
CA PHE A 4 -38.12 -12.31 41.79
C PHE A 4 -37.72 -13.25 40.65
N THR A 5 -38.77 -13.88 40.13
CA THR A 5 -38.85 -15.18 39.50
C THR A 5 -38.59 -15.13 37.99
N LEU A 6 -37.93 -16.17 37.48
CA LEU A 6 -37.73 -16.43 36.06
C LEU A 6 -39.01 -17.03 35.45
N GLY A 7 -39.60 -16.33 34.46
CA GLY A 7 -40.71 -16.83 33.66
C GLY A 7 -40.26 -17.09 32.23
N THR A 8 -40.25 -18.35 31.81
CA THR A 8 -40.06 -18.74 30.41
C THR A 8 -41.41 -18.67 29.70
N SER A 9 -41.46 -18.08 28.50
CA SER A 9 -42.59 -18.31 27.60
C SER A 9 -42.16 -18.27 26.14
N LYS A 10 -42.68 -19.27 25.41
CA LYS A 10 -42.38 -19.67 24.05
C LYS A 10 -42.94 -18.65 23.04
N SER A 11 -42.24 -18.56 21.91
CA SER A 11 -42.55 -17.83 20.67
C SER A 11 -43.99 -18.10 20.14
N PRO A 12 -44.54 -17.27 19.20
CA PRO A 12 -44.08 -17.33 17.81
C PRO A 12 -43.89 -15.96 17.12
N PHE A 13 -42.92 -15.96 16.21
CA PHE A 13 -42.64 -14.94 15.20
C PHE A 13 -43.92 -14.43 14.50
N LYS A 14 -44.16 -13.11 14.54
CA LYS A 14 -45.05 -12.43 13.59
C LYS A 14 -44.21 -11.79 12.48
N ARG A 15 -44.29 -12.41 11.31
CA ARG A 15 -43.80 -11.95 10.02
C ARG A 15 -44.62 -10.72 9.60
N PHE A 16 -44.02 -9.54 9.61
CA PHE A 16 -44.60 -8.37 8.97
C PHE A 16 -44.41 -8.50 7.45
N VAL A 17 -45.52 -8.70 6.75
CA VAL A 17 -45.62 -8.65 5.29
C VAL A 17 -45.99 -7.22 4.92
N LEU A 18 -45.04 -6.49 4.35
CA LEU A 18 -45.31 -5.24 3.64
C LEU A 18 -45.54 -5.58 2.17
N GLN A 19 -46.81 -5.55 1.75
CA GLN A 19 -47.19 -5.50 0.34
C GLN A 19 -46.90 -4.08 -0.17
N GLY A 20 -45.83 -3.94 -0.95
CA GLY A 20 -45.50 -2.74 -1.72
C GLY A 20 -45.42 -3.12 -3.19
N GLY A 21 -46.13 -2.39 -4.04
CA GLY A 21 -46.45 -2.72 -5.43
C GLY A 21 -45.25 -2.95 -6.35
N THR A 22 -45.50 -3.84 -7.30
CA THR A 22 -44.71 -4.16 -8.48
C THR A 22 -44.51 -2.95 -9.40
N GLN A 23 -43.26 -2.63 -9.70
CA GLN A 23 -42.77 -2.27 -11.04
C GLN A 23 -41.27 -2.61 -11.09
N GLN A 24 -40.96 -3.83 -11.53
CA GLN A 24 -39.59 -4.29 -11.76
C GLN A 24 -39.20 -3.83 -13.17
N ALA A 25 -38.50 -2.71 -13.28
CA ALA A 25 -37.89 -2.29 -14.54
C ALA A 25 -36.68 -3.19 -14.83
N SER A 26 -36.86 -4.19 -15.68
CA SER A 26 -35.76 -5.00 -16.19
C SER A 26 -34.97 -4.18 -17.22
N CYS A 27 -33.81 -3.65 -16.83
CA CYS A 27 -32.85 -3.06 -17.76
C CYS A 27 -31.96 -4.19 -18.31
N VAL A 28 -32.18 -4.57 -19.57
CA VAL A 28 -31.30 -5.50 -20.29
C VAL A 28 -30.12 -4.69 -20.84
N VAL A 29 -28.97 -4.76 -20.17
CA VAL A 29 -27.71 -4.20 -20.67
C VAL A 29 -27.11 -5.20 -21.67
N ARG A 30 -27.20 -4.90 -22.96
CA ARG A 30 -26.45 -5.59 -24.01
C ARG A 30 -25.03 -5.02 -24.06
N ALA A 31 -24.05 -5.79 -23.61
CA ALA A 31 -22.64 -5.51 -23.84
C ALA A 31 -22.20 -6.17 -25.15
N THR A 32 -21.85 -5.36 -26.16
CA THR A 32 -21.26 -5.84 -27.41
C THR A 32 -19.75 -5.77 -27.29
N VAL A 33 -19.07 -6.91 -27.33
CA VAL A 33 -17.59 -6.95 -27.35
C VAL A 33 -17.14 -6.77 -28.79
N ALA A 34 -16.47 -5.64 -29.07
CA ALA A 34 -15.77 -5.44 -30.33
C ALA A 34 -14.36 -6.07 -30.24
N PRO A 35 -13.90 -6.81 -31.26
CA PRO A 35 -12.54 -7.33 -31.27
C PRO A 35 -11.55 -6.19 -31.54
N ILE A 36 -10.58 -6.00 -30.64
CA ILE A 36 -9.37 -5.25 -30.96
C ILE A 36 -8.49 -6.20 -31.77
N SER A 37 -8.49 -6.02 -33.08
CA SER A 37 -7.44 -6.48 -33.98
C SER A 37 -6.80 -5.23 -34.55
N GLN A 38 -5.56 -4.97 -34.16
CA GLN A 38 -4.53 -4.31 -34.98
C GLN A 38 -3.20 -4.33 -34.22
N GLU A 39 -2.37 -5.31 -34.56
CA GLU A 39 -0.92 -5.24 -34.41
C GLU A 39 -0.39 -4.22 -35.41
N THR A 40 0.45 -3.30 -34.94
CA THR A 40 1.16 -2.33 -35.78
C THR A 40 2.56 -2.89 -36.13
N PRO A 41 3.09 -2.69 -37.34
CA PRO A 41 4.26 -3.41 -37.82
C PRO A 41 5.56 -3.03 -37.10
N THR A 42 6.35 -4.05 -36.81
CA THR A 42 7.73 -3.99 -36.33
C THR A 42 8.58 -3.13 -37.26
N GLN A 43 9.08 -1.99 -36.77
CA GLN A 43 10.20 -1.30 -37.39
C GLN A 43 11.49 -1.83 -36.78
N SER A 44 12.30 -2.45 -37.64
CA SER A 44 13.64 -2.93 -37.33
C SER A 44 14.60 -1.76 -37.14
N SER A 45 14.82 -1.34 -35.90
CA SER A 45 16.02 -0.59 -35.53
C SER A 45 17.12 -1.58 -35.18
N SER A 46 18.15 -1.61 -36.02
CA SER A 46 19.38 -2.35 -35.82
C SER A 46 20.14 -1.81 -34.61
N ASP A 47 19.84 -2.34 -33.42
CA ASP A 47 20.71 -2.15 -32.26
C ASP A 47 21.79 -3.22 -32.28
N SER A 48 23.01 -2.75 -32.55
CA SER A 48 24.26 -3.46 -32.35
C SER A 48 24.38 -3.88 -30.89
N ARG A 49 23.98 -5.11 -30.59
CA ARG A 49 24.24 -5.75 -29.29
C ARG A 49 25.75 -5.90 -29.11
N GLN A 50 26.35 -4.96 -28.40
CA GLN A 50 27.62 -5.22 -27.72
C GLN A 50 27.29 -6.14 -26.54
N ASN A 51 27.63 -7.43 -26.69
CA ASN A 51 27.68 -8.36 -25.58
C ASN A 51 28.90 -8.01 -24.71
N SER A 52 28.74 -7.08 -23.78
CA SER A 52 29.60 -7.02 -22.60
C SER A 52 29.03 -7.98 -21.56
N SER A 53 29.69 -9.12 -21.39
CA SER A 53 29.37 -10.14 -20.37
C SER A 53 29.83 -9.71 -18.98
N GLU A 54 29.46 -8.50 -18.57
CA GLU A 54 29.57 -8.02 -17.20
C GLU A 54 28.24 -8.33 -16.51
N PRO A 55 28.21 -9.02 -15.35
CA PRO A 55 26.97 -9.14 -14.60
C PRO A 55 26.50 -7.72 -14.22
N SER A 56 25.40 -7.27 -14.81
CA SER A 56 24.84 -5.95 -14.53
C SER A 56 24.59 -5.82 -13.04
N LYS A 57 25.12 -4.76 -12.40
CA LYS A 57 24.84 -4.45 -10.99
C LYS A 57 23.33 -4.57 -10.73
N PRO A 58 22.90 -5.24 -9.65
CA PRO A 58 21.49 -5.34 -9.32
C PRO A 58 20.91 -3.94 -9.15
N LYS A 59 19.75 -3.69 -9.78
CA LYS A 59 19.09 -2.39 -9.66
C LYS A 59 18.59 -2.17 -8.23
N ARG A 60 18.72 -0.94 -7.75
CA ARG A 60 18.36 -0.49 -6.41
C ARG A 60 16.97 0.15 -6.43
N VAL A 61 16.06 -0.34 -5.59
CA VAL A 61 14.69 0.16 -5.51
C VAL A 61 14.37 0.61 -4.09
N MET A 62 14.04 1.88 -3.94
CA MET A 62 13.54 2.44 -2.69
C MET A 62 12.01 2.35 -2.65
N VAL A 63 11.48 1.63 -1.66
CA VAL A 63 10.04 1.46 -1.44
C VAL A 63 9.61 2.32 -0.26
N ILE A 64 9.09 3.50 -0.55
CA ILE A 64 8.55 4.42 0.45
C ILE A 64 7.15 3.93 0.85
N GLY A 65 6.85 3.83 2.15
CA GLY A 65 5.63 3.19 2.66
C GLY A 65 5.71 1.66 2.66
N GLY A 66 6.94 1.12 2.78
CA GLY A 66 7.22 -0.31 2.65
C GLY A 66 6.73 -1.19 3.81
N ASP A 67 6.31 -0.66 4.94
CA ASP A 67 5.62 -1.46 5.99
C ASP A 67 4.11 -1.59 5.74
N GLY A 68 3.58 -0.75 4.84
CA GLY A 68 2.17 -0.75 4.43
C GLY A 68 1.73 -2.00 3.68
N TYR A 69 0.42 -2.10 3.42
CA TYR A 69 -0.19 -3.27 2.77
C TYR A 69 0.41 -3.59 1.39
N CYS A 70 0.41 -2.61 0.47
CA CYS A 70 0.99 -2.79 -0.86
C CYS A 70 2.52 -2.74 -0.85
N GLY A 71 3.09 -1.84 -0.03
CA GLY A 71 4.53 -1.63 0.05
C GLY A 71 5.28 -2.87 0.52
N TRP A 72 4.79 -3.55 1.55
CA TRP A 72 5.43 -4.75 2.08
C TRP A 72 5.47 -5.88 1.05
N ALA A 73 4.34 -6.16 0.41
CA ALA A 73 4.27 -7.20 -0.63
C ALA A 73 5.20 -6.88 -1.81
N THR A 74 5.25 -5.61 -2.22
CA THR A 74 6.12 -5.14 -3.30
C THR A 74 7.59 -5.27 -2.94
N ALA A 75 8.00 -4.84 -1.74
CA ALA A 75 9.39 -4.92 -1.29
C ALA A 75 9.89 -6.38 -1.26
N LEU A 76 9.09 -7.31 -0.74
CA LEU A 76 9.41 -8.74 -0.78
C LEU A 76 9.51 -9.28 -2.20
N HIS A 77 8.58 -8.90 -3.08
CA HIS A 77 8.58 -9.35 -4.47
C HIS A 77 9.84 -8.89 -5.21
N LEU A 78 10.19 -7.61 -5.10
CA LEU A 78 11.38 -7.03 -5.73
C LEU A 78 12.67 -7.65 -5.19
N SER A 79 12.78 -7.80 -3.87
CA SER A 79 13.93 -8.49 -3.26
C SER A 79 14.03 -9.94 -3.77
N ASN A 80 12.90 -10.64 -3.91
CA ASN A 80 12.90 -11.99 -4.45
C ASN A 80 13.35 -12.04 -5.92
N LYS A 81 13.03 -11.01 -6.71
CA LYS A 81 13.45 -10.85 -8.11
C LYS A 81 14.92 -10.44 -8.29
N GLY A 82 15.65 -10.18 -7.20
CA GLY A 82 17.09 -9.89 -7.25
C GLY A 82 17.41 -8.40 -7.29
N TYR A 83 16.44 -7.52 -7.01
CA TYR A 83 16.71 -6.11 -6.77
C TYR A 83 17.31 -5.91 -5.38
N GLU A 84 18.18 -4.92 -5.24
CA GLU A 84 18.55 -4.36 -3.94
C GLU A 84 17.41 -3.45 -3.48
N VAL A 85 16.90 -3.66 -2.27
CA VAL A 85 15.68 -2.97 -1.82
C VAL A 85 15.92 -2.27 -0.49
N ALA A 86 15.48 -1.02 -0.41
CA ALA A 86 15.32 -0.29 0.83
C ALA A 86 13.84 0.01 1.09
N ILE A 87 13.44 -0.04 2.35
CA ILE A 87 12.15 0.45 2.84
C ILE A 87 12.38 1.77 3.56
N VAL A 88 11.56 2.77 3.23
CA VAL A 88 11.47 4.04 3.96
C VAL A 88 10.07 4.16 4.54
N ASP A 89 9.94 4.22 5.87
CA ASP A 89 8.61 4.25 6.52
C ASP A 89 8.68 4.86 7.93
N SER A 90 7.79 5.81 8.24
CA SER A 90 7.66 6.40 9.58
C SER A 90 6.85 5.54 10.56
N LEU A 91 6.22 4.46 10.07
CA LEU A 91 5.31 3.57 10.78
C LEU A 91 4.04 4.28 11.31
N ILE A 92 3.76 5.51 10.84
CA ILE A 92 2.62 6.31 11.30
C ILE A 92 1.27 5.61 11.07
N ARG A 93 1.19 4.75 10.05
CA ARG A 93 -0.01 3.96 9.81
C ARG A 93 -0.35 3.06 11.00
N ARG A 94 0.63 2.48 11.70
CA ARG A 94 0.39 1.66 12.91
C ARG A 94 -0.05 2.52 14.09
N LEU A 95 0.45 3.75 14.19
CA LEU A 95 -0.02 4.71 15.19
C LEU A 95 -1.50 5.05 14.97
N PHE A 96 -1.95 5.21 13.71
CA PHE A 96 -3.36 5.46 13.42
C PHE A 96 -4.28 4.30 13.83
N ASP A 97 -3.82 3.04 13.71
CA ASP A 97 -4.59 1.90 14.23
C ASP A 97 -4.83 2.05 15.73
N GLN A 98 -3.78 2.32 16.49
CA GLN A 98 -3.87 2.50 17.94
C GLN A 98 -4.78 3.67 18.32
N GLN A 99 -4.67 4.80 17.62
CA GLN A 99 -5.49 5.99 17.89
C GLN A 99 -6.97 5.80 17.59
N LEU A 100 -7.30 4.96 16.60
CA LEU A 100 -8.68 4.71 16.17
C LEU A 100 -9.27 3.42 16.74
N GLY A 101 -8.51 2.68 17.56
CA GLY A 101 -8.93 1.38 18.09
C GLY A 101 -9.13 0.34 17.00
N LEU A 102 -8.39 0.45 15.89
CA LEU A 102 -8.41 -0.49 14.79
C LEU A 102 -7.31 -1.54 14.98
N ASP A 103 -7.54 -2.73 14.44
CA ASP A 103 -6.52 -3.75 14.36
C ASP A 103 -6.63 -4.47 13.01
N SER A 104 -5.51 -5.02 12.56
CA SER A 104 -5.48 -5.89 11.40
C SER A 104 -6.13 -7.22 11.73
N LEU A 105 -6.96 -7.74 10.81
CA LEU A 105 -7.57 -9.07 10.96
C LEU A 105 -6.50 -10.16 11.19
N THR A 106 -5.39 -10.06 10.46
CA THR A 106 -4.24 -10.94 10.62
C THR A 106 -3.20 -10.26 11.51
N PRO A 107 -2.72 -10.89 12.59
CA PRO A 107 -1.64 -10.35 13.40
C PRO A 107 -0.40 -10.09 12.55
N ILE A 108 0.07 -8.84 12.54
CA ILE A 108 1.24 -8.42 11.76
C ILE A 108 2.41 -8.13 12.68
N ALA A 109 3.53 -8.83 12.45
CA ALA A 109 4.77 -8.58 13.18
C ALA A 109 5.31 -7.14 12.95
N SER A 110 6.20 -6.70 13.84
CA SER A 110 6.93 -5.45 13.67
C SER A 110 7.82 -5.50 12.42
N ILE A 111 8.09 -4.36 11.80
CA ILE A 111 8.91 -4.28 10.59
C ILE A 111 10.29 -4.94 10.78
N HIS A 112 10.93 -4.75 11.94
CA HIS A 112 12.20 -5.38 12.29
C HIS A 112 12.13 -6.92 12.29
N ASN A 113 11.06 -7.49 12.87
CA ASN A 113 10.88 -8.94 12.90
C ASN A 113 10.54 -9.50 11.51
N ARG A 114 9.75 -8.76 10.71
CA ARG A 114 9.45 -9.14 9.32
C ARG A 114 10.72 -9.21 8.48
N LEU A 115 11.60 -8.21 8.59
CA LEU A 115 12.89 -8.16 7.89
C LEU A 115 13.86 -9.25 8.37
N ARG A 116 13.94 -9.48 9.68
CA ARG A 116 14.75 -10.58 10.25
C ARG A 116 14.30 -11.94 9.69
N CYS A 117 12.98 -12.16 9.64
CA CYS A 117 12.41 -13.38 9.08
C CYS A 117 12.76 -13.52 7.59
N TRP A 118 12.58 -12.46 6.80
CA TRP A 118 12.94 -12.47 5.37
C TRP A 118 14.40 -12.85 5.14
N ARG A 119 15.33 -12.23 5.88
CA ARG A 119 16.75 -12.56 5.81
C ARG A 119 17.03 -14.00 6.24
N SER A 120 16.38 -14.49 7.28
CA SER A 120 16.55 -15.88 7.74
C SER A 120 16.08 -16.91 6.72
N VAL A 121 15.02 -16.61 5.95
CA VAL A 121 14.44 -17.55 4.99
C VAL A 121 15.15 -17.49 3.63
N THR A 122 15.60 -16.32 3.21
CA THR A 122 16.10 -16.10 1.84
C THR A 122 17.59 -15.77 1.75
N GLY A 123 18.22 -15.40 2.87
CA GLY A 123 19.57 -14.83 2.90
C GLY A 123 19.65 -13.37 2.44
N LYS A 124 18.56 -12.79 1.93
CA LYS A 124 18.53 -11.43 1.37
C LYS A 124 18.24 -10.38 2.44
N THR A 125 18.94 -9.27 2.36
CA THR A 125 18.70 -8.11 3.24
C THR A 125 17.85 -7.08 2.49
N ILE A 126 16.88 -6.51 3.18
CA ILE A 126 16.16 -5.32 2.76
C ILE A 126 16.54 -4.25 3.78
N GLU A 127 17.06 -3.12 3.31
CA GLU A 127 17.46 -2.01 4.18
C GLU A 127 16.23 -1.30 4.73
N LEU A 128 16.37 -0.69 5.91
CA LEU A 128 15.27 -0.02 6.61
C LEU A 128 15.71 1.36 7.08
N TYR A 129 14.97 2.37 6.64
CA TYR A 129 15.10 3.76 7.05
C TYR A 129 13.79 4.18 7.72
N ILE A 130 13.85 4.48 9.02
CA ILE A 130 12.67 4.89 9.79
C ILE A 130 12.66 6.41 9.93
N GLY A 131 11.71 7.07 9.29
CA GLY A 131 11.57 8.51 9.33
C GLY A 131 10.43 9.02 8.46
N ASP A 132 10.06 10.28 8.64
CA ASP A 132 9.03 10.96 7.86
C ASP A 132 9.65 11.57 6.60
N ILE A 133 9.09 11.28 5.42
CA ILE A 133 9.57 11.86 4.16
C ILE A 133 9.26 13.36 4.03
N CYS A 134 8.38 13.91 4.88
CA CYS A 134 8.18 15.35 4.99
C CYS A 134 9.39 16.04 5.65
N ASP A 135 10.22 15.30 6.38
CA ASP A 135 11.55 15.75 6.81
C ASP A 135 12.54 15.54 5.65
N PHE A 136 12.85 16.64 4.95
CA PHE A 136 13.71 16.59 3.78
C PHE A 136 15.16 16.21 4.11
N GLU A 137 15.66 16.55 5.29
CA GLU A 137 17.02 16.18 5.69
C GLU A 137 17.13 14.66 5.81
N PHE A 138 16.18 14.04 6.51
CA PHE A 138 16.07 12.59 6.59
C PHE A 138 15.96 11.94 5.20
N LEU A 139 15.08 12.47 4.33
CA LEU A 139 14.89 11.93 3.00
C LEU A 139 16.15 12.06 2.14
N SER A 140 16.79 13.23 2.15
CA SER A 140 18.01 13.52 1.40
C SER A 140 19.15 12.59 1.81
N GLU A 141 19.39 12.42 3.11
CA GLU A 141 20.42 11.50 3.62
C GLU A 141 20.09 10.04 3.30
N THR A 142 18.81 9.66 3.33
CA THR A 142 18.37 8.31 2.92
C THR A 142 18.61 8.07 1.43
N PHE A 143 18.34 9.06 0.57
CA PHE A 143 18.64 9.00 -0.86
C PHE A 143 20.13 8.90 -1.14
N LYS A 144 20.98 9.71 -0.48
CA LYS A 144 22.43 9.65 -0.62
C LYS A 144 23.01 8.32 -0.11
N SER A 145 22.47 7.79 0.97
CA SER A 145 22.91 6.50 1.53
C SER A 145 22.56 5.33 0.63
N PHE A 146 21.34 5.32 0.07
CA PHE A 146 20.82 4.18 -0.69
C PHE A 146 20.94 4.33 -2.22
N GLU A 147 21.18 5.52 -2.76
CA GLU A 147 21.31 5.84 -4.20
C GLU A 147 20.37 5.00 -5.10
N PRO A 148 19.04 5.15 -4.98
CA PRO A 148 18.08 4.31 -5.70
C PRO A 148 18.09 4.57 -7.22
N ASP A 149 18.03 3.50 -8.02
CA ASP A 149 17.76 3.60 -9.47
C ASP A 149 16.28 3.85 -9.76
N ALA A 150 15.40 3.45 -8.83
CA ALA A 150 13.96 3.65 -8.91
C ALA A 150 13.35 3.84 -7.53
N VAL A 151 12.29 4.65 -7.47
CA VAL A 151 11.52 4.92 -6.26
C VAL A 151 10.08 4.49 -6.47
N VAL A 152 9.54 3.70 -5.55
CA VAL A 152 8.13 3.33 -5.50
C VAL A 152 7.51 4.02 -4.29
N HIS A 153 6.60 4.96 -4.54
CA HIS A 153 6.02 5.80 -3.49
C HIS A 153 4.61 5.32 -3.10
N PHE A 154 4.52 4.57 -1.99
CA PHE A 154 3.27 4.20 -1.32
C PHE A 154 3.07 4.92 0.03
N GLY A 155 4.02 5.77 0.42
CA GLY A 155 4.11 6.40 1.76
C GLY A 155 3.19 7.59 1.94
N GLU A 156 1.90 7.40 1.67
CA GLU A 156 0.88 8.44 1.78
C GLU A 156 -0.25 8.01 2.71
N GLN A 157 -0.98 9.01 3.21
CA GLN A 157 -2.29 8.79 3.80
C GLN A 157 -3.25 8.41 2.66
N ARG A 158 -3.75 7.17 2.67
CA ARG A 158 -4.59 6.60 1.60
C ARG A 158 -6.09 6.49 1.89
N SER A 159 -6.52 6.75 3.12
CA SER A 159 -7.88 6.41 3.57
C SER A 159 -8.81 7.61 3.42
N ALA A 160 -9.75 7.50 2.47
CA ALA A 160 -10.78 8.52 2.27
C ALA A 160 -11.67 8.75 3.52
N PRO A 161 -12.13 7.72 4.26
CA PRO A 161 -12.86 7.96 5.50
C PRO A 161 -12.02 8.72 6.54
N TYR A 162 -10.72 8.42 6.63
CA TYR A 162 -9.83 9.07 7.60
C TYR A 162 -9.62 10.55 7.27
N SER A 163 -9.45 10.88 5.98
CA SER A 163 -9.27 12.28 5.55
C SER A 163 -10.51 13.14 5.77
N MET A 164 -11.67 12.52 6.03
CA MET A 164 -12.95 13.19 6.26
C MET A 164 -13.43 13.16 7.71
N ILE A 165 -12.63 12.63 8.66
CA ILE A 165 -13.01 12.58 10.09
C ILE A 165 -13.18 13.99 10.67
N ASP A 166 -12.19 14.85 10.48
CA ASP A 166 -12.17 16.22 11.00
C ASP A 166 -11.19 17.09 10.19
N ARG A 167 -11.21 18.40 10.47
CA ARG A 167 -10.34 19.39 9.81
C ARG A 167 -8.85 19.05 9.95
N ASN A 168 -8.39 18.60 11.12
CA ASN A 168 -6.97 18.35 11.35
C ASN A 168 -6.49 17.16 10.50
N ARG A 169 -7.30 16.10 10.37
CA ARG A 169 -6.99 14.93 9.55
C ARG A 169 -7.10 15.20 8.05
N ALA A 170 -8.02 16.07 7.64
CA ALA A 170 -8.09 16.55 6.26
C ALA A 170 -6.82 17.32 5.88
N VAL A 171 -6.43 18.30 6.71
CA VAL A 171 -5.21 19.09 6.51
C VAL A 171 -3.97 18.20 6.54
N PHE A 172 -3.88 17.29 7.51
CA PHE A 172 -2.78 16.32 7.60
C PHE A 172 -2.66 15.48 6.32
N THR A 173 -3.78 14.95 5.81
CA THR A 173 -3.77 14.12 4.60
C THR A 173 -3.21 14.88 3.40
N GLN A 174 -3.68 16.11 3.18
CA GLN A 174 -3.20 16.94 2.07
C GLN A 174 -1.73 17.33 2.26
N HIS A 175 -1.36 17.79 3.45
CA HIS A 175 0.02 18.20 3.74
C HIS A 175 1.00 17.05 3.59
N ASN A 176 0.76 15.92 4.25
CA ASN A 176 1.61 14.75 4.22
C ASN A 176 1.85 14.24 2.79
N ASN A 177 0.77 14.11 2.02
CA ASN A 177 0.85 13.52 0.68
C ASN A 177 1.53 14.48 -0.30
N VAL A 178 1.12 15.75 -0.31
CA VAL A 178 1.65 16.75 -1.26
C VAL A 178 3.09 17.12 -0.93
N ILE A 179 3.40 17.45 0.33
CA ILE A 179 4.77 17.83 0.72
C ILE A 179 5.72 16.64 0.64
N GLY A 180 5.29 15.46 1.10
CA GLY A 180 6.07 14.24 0.96
C GLY A 180 6.40 13.93 -0.51
N THR A 181 5.41 14.02 -1.41
CA THR A 181 5.64 13.81 -2.85
C THR A 181 6.58 14.87 -3.44
N LEU A 182 6.42 16.15 -3.09
CA LEU A 182 7.33 17.20 -3.54
C LEU A 182 8.76 16.92 -3.08
N ASN A 183 8.96 16.54 -1.82
CA ASN A 183 10.28 16.17 -1.29
C ASN A 183 10.90 15.01 -2.08
N VAL A 184 10.12 13.99 -2.43
CA VAL A 184 10.61 12.88 -3.28
C VAL A 184 11.04 13.37 -4.66
N LEU A 185 10.27 14.27 -5.29
CA LEU A 185 10.64 14.84 -6.60
C LEU A 185 11.94 15.65 -6.52
N PHE A 186 12.13 16.44 -5.46
CA PHE A 186 13.36 17.20 -5.26
C PHE A 186 14.55 16.31 -4.93
N ALA A 187 14.38 15.27 -4.11
CA ALA A 187 15.44 14.30 -3.80
C ALA A 187 15.88 13.48 -5.02
N ILE A 188 15.02 13.28 -6.02
CA ILE A 188 15.38 12.65 -7.31
C ILE A 188 16.14 13.65 -8.21
N LYS A 189 15.81 14.94 -8.12
CA LYS A 189 16.39 15.98 -8.97
C LYS A 189 17.78 16.41 -8.51
N GLU A 190 18.00 16.46 -7.19
CA GLU A 190 19.28 16.83 -6.56
C GLU A 190 20.34 15.74 -6.68
#